data_AF-A0A818QFI7-F1
#
_entry.id   AF-A0A818QFI7-F1
#
_cell.length_a   1.000
_cell.length_b   1.000
_cell.length_c   1.000
_cell.angle_alpha   90.00
_cell.angle_beta   90.00
_cell.angle_gamma   90.00
#
_symmetry.space_group_name_H-M   'P 1'
#
loop_
_entity.id
_entity.type
_entity.pdbx_description
1 polymer ?
#
loop_
_entity_poly.entity_id
_entity_poly.type
_entity_poly.pdbx_seq_one_letter_code
_entity_poly.pdbx_strand_id
1 'polypeptide(L)'
;MLLTTLLCSISIIISAIYLYIKWKYYTLRDPVPGLKPEFLFGNLRQLGIFGPNRQLIDSYDYAAEKMQIKFGDIFQIWIGAFHSYVFNSDQIYDELHKFVRNGLV
;
A
#
# COMPACT_ATOMS: atom_id res chain seq x y z
N MET A 1 21.47 17.91 -31.93
CA MET A 1 20.00 18.17 -31.87
C MET A 1 19.19 16.91 -31.62
N LEU A 2 19.40 15.81 -32.36
CA LEU A 2 18.61 14.58 -32.17
C LEU A 2 18.74 13.96 -30.76
N LEU A 3 19.95 13.91 -30.21
CA LEU A 3 20.21 13.39 -28.86
C LEU A 3 19.54 14.23 -27.76
N THR A 4 19.60 15.56 -27.87
CA THR A 4 18.98 16.47 -26.90
C THR A 4 17.45 16.36 -26.93
N THR A 5 16.86 16.24 -28.13
CA THR A 5 15.42 16.01 -28.29
C THR A 5 15.00 14.65 -27.69
N LEU A 6 15.81 13.60 -27.89
CA LEU A 6 15.58 12.28 -27.31
C LEU A 6 15.59 12.33 -25.78
N LEU A 7 16.62 12.95 -25.18
CA LEU A 7 16.73 13.06 -23.72
C LEU A 7 15.55 13.85 -23.12
N CYS A 8 15.16 14.97 -23.73
CA CYS A 8 13.99 15.72 -23.29
C CYS A 8 12.70 14.89 -23.37
N SER A 9 12.51 14.11 -24.45
CA SER A 9 11.32 13.27 -24.60
C SER A 9 11.24 12.17 -23.53
N ILE A 10 12.38 11.55 -23.19
CA ILE A 10 12.47 10.54 -22.12
C ILE A 10 12.11 11.17 -20.77
N SER A 11 12.65 12.35 -20.45
CA SER A 11 12.33 13.05 -19.20
C SER A 11 10.84 13.37 -19.09
N ILE A 12 10.21 13.83 -20.17
CA ILE A 12 8.77 14.12 -20.19
C ILE A 12 7.95 12.85 -19.93
N ILE A 13 8.30 11.74 -20.58
CA ILE A 13 7.61 10.45 -20.40
C ILE A 13 7.75 9.97 -18.96
N ILE A 14 8.95 10.02 -18.38
CA ILE A 14 9.18 9.63 -16.99
C ILE A 14 8.36 10.50 -16.02
N SER A 15 8.36 11.82 -16.22
CA SER A 15 7.58 12.75 -15.40
C SER A 15 6.07 12.51 -15.53
N ALA A 16 5.56 12.21 -16.73
CA ALA A 16 4.15 11.90 -16.94
C ALA A 16 3.75 10.59 -16.25
N ILE A 17 4.58 9.54 -16.35
CA ILE A 17 4.37 8.27 -15.63
C ILE A 17 4.40 8.51 -14.11
N TYR A 18 5.35 9.30 -13.62
CA TYR A 18 5.44 9.66 -12.20
C TYR A 18 4.17 10.35 -11.71
N LEU A 19 3.69 11.38 -12.43
CA LEU A 19 2.49 12.12 -12.08
C LEU A 19 1.24 11.24 -12.15
N TYR A 20 1.13 10.37 -13.16
CA TYR A 20 0.02 9.43 -13.29
C TYR A 20 -0.05 8.48 -12.10
N ILE A 21 1.07 7.83 -11.75
CA ILE A 21 1.14 6.90 -10.62
C ILE A 21 0.79 7.64 -9.33
N LYS A 22 1.39 8.81 -9.09
CA LYS A 22 1.11 9.62 -7.90
C LYS A 22 -0.37 9.99 -7.80
N TRP A 23 -0.96 10.45 -8.89
CA TRP A 23 -2.36 10.84 -8.90
C TRP A 23 -3.31 9.65 -8.69
N LYS A 24 -3.06 8.52 -9.36
CA LYS A 24 -3.94 7.35 -9.30
C LYS A 24 -3.87 6.59 -7.98
N TYR A 25 -2.68 6.44 -7.40
CA TYR A 25 -2.46 5.54 -6.25
C TYR A 25 -2.14 6.28 -4.95
N TYR A 26 -1.67 7.53 -5.00
CA TYR A 26 -1.17 8.24 -3.81
C TYR A 26 -2.05 9.43 -3.40
N THR A 27 -3.08 9.76 -4.18
CA THR A 27 -4.10 10.75 -3.79
C THR A 27 -5.16 10.06 -2.93
N LEU A 28 -4.86 9.94 -1.64
CA LEU A 28 -5.76 9.36 -0.65
C LEU A 28 -7.12 10.06 -0.62
N ARG A 29 -8.18 9.30 -0.92
CA ARG A 29 -9.60 9.68 -0.73
C ARG A 29 -10.39 8.60 0.01
N ASP A 30 -9.71 7.67 0.68
CA ASP A 30 -10.41 6.60 1.39
C ASP A 30 -10.77 7.03 2.82
N PRO A 31 -12.00 6.73 3.29
CA PRO A 31 -12.42 7.01 4.67
C PRO A 31 -11.68 6.14 5.70
N VAL A 32 -11.03 5.06 5.26
CA VAL A 32 -10.31 4.13 6.14
C VAL A 32 -8.95 4.72 6.54
N PRO A 33 -8.56 4.74 7.82
CA PRO A 33 -7.26 5.28 8.23
C PRO A 33 -6.11 4.38 7.76
N GLY A 34 -4.93 4.95 7.53
CA GLY A 34 -3.75 4.18 7.17
C GLY A 34 -2.53 5.04 6.87
N LEU A 35 -1.40 4.39 6.58
CA LEU A 35 -0.17 5.11 6.25
C LEU A 35 -0.24 5.69 4.85
N LYS A 36 0.29 6.91 4.70
CA LYS A 36 0.50 7.49 3.38
C LYS A 36 1.54 6.66 2.63
N PRO A 37 1.19 6.10 1.46
CA PRO A 37 2.10 5.25 0.71
C PRO A 37 3.30 6.05 0.20
N GLU A 38 4.47 5.40 0.17
CA GLU A 38 5.69 5.89 -0.45
C GLU A 38 5.75 5.47 -1.93
N PHE A 39 6.30 6.35 -2.76
CA PHE A 39 6.39 6.12 -4.20
C PHE A 39 7.09 4.79 -4.52
N LEU A 40 6.48 3.97 -5.38
CA LEU A 40 6.88 2.62 -5.82
C LEU A 40 6.86 1.52 -4.76
N PHE A 41 7.10 1.84 -3.49
CA PHE A 41 7.21 0.84 -2.42
C PHE A 41 5.95 0.72 -1.56
N GLY A 42 4.97 1.60 -1.75
CA GLY A 42 3.80 1.66 -0.88
C GLY A 42 4.24 1.90 0.57
N ASN A 43 3.77 1.10 1.50
CA ASN A 43 4.18 1.16 2.91
C ASN A 43 5.32 0.17 3.24
N LEU A 44 5.82 -0.63 2.30
CA LEU A 44 6.75 -1.72 2.59
C LEU A 44 8.01 -1.27 3.37
N ARG A 45 8.61 -0.15 3.00
CA ARG A 45 9.78 0.40 3.72
C ARG A 45 9.39 0.94 5.10
N GLN A 46 8.25 1.60 5.22
CA GLN A 46 7.72 2.13 6.49
C GLN A 46 7.37 1.00 7.47
N LEU A 47 6.97 -0.16 6.95
CA LEU A 47 6.70 -1.39 7.70
C LEU A 47 7.98 -2.19 7.99
N GLY A 48 9.17 -1.72 7.57
CA GLY A 48 10.44 -2.39 7.84
C GLY A 48 10.67 -3.67 7.02
N ILE A 49 9.87 -3.92 5.99
CA ILE A 49 9.97 -5.11 5.12
C ILE A 49 11.24 -5.06 4.27
N PHE A 50 11.66 -3.87 3.84
CA PHE A 50 12.95 -3.63 3.18
C PHE A 50 13.98 -3.11 4.19
N GLY A 51 14.42 -3.98 5.11
CA GLY A 51 15.52 -3.72 6.05
C GLY A 51 16.63 -4.79 5.92
N PRO A 52 17.86 -4.52 6.40
CA PRO A 52 18.98 -5.46 6.30
C PRO A 52 18.79 -6.75 7.13
N ASN A 53 17.80 -6.81 8.03
CA ASN A 53 17.50 -7.98 8.85
C ASN A 53 16.35 -8.82 8.27
N ARG A 54 16.69 -10.05 7.89
CA ARG A 54 15.88 -11.04 7.16
C ARG A 54 14.83 -11.78 8.01
N GLN A 55 14.17 -11.12 8.96
CA GLN A 55 13.00 -11.70 9.63
C GLN A 55 11.74 -11.02 9.10
N LEU A 56 11.36 -11.43 7.89
CA LEU A 56 10.19 -10.92 7.16
C LEU A 56 8.86 -11.18 7.86
N ILE A 57 8.78 -12.23 8.68
CA ILE A 57 7.59 -12.60 9.44
C ILE A 57 7.48 -11.72 10.69
N ASP A 58 8.56 -11.61 11.47
CA ASP A 58 8.59 -10.75 12.66
C ASP A 58 8.37 -9.27 12.28
N SER A 59 8.85 -8.84 11.11
CA SER A 59 8.59 -7.47 10.63
C SER A 59 7.14 -7.27 10.20
N TYR A 60 6.45 -8.29 9.69
CA TYR A 60 5.03 -8.20 9.37
C TYR A 60 4.17 -8.12 10.62
N ASP A 61 4.35 -9.03 11.58
CA ASP A 61 3.55 -9.05 12.81
C ASP A 61 3.79 -7.79 13.63
N TYR A 62 5.05 -7.37 13.75
CA TYR A 62 5.42 -6.11 14.41
C TYR A 62 4.83 -4.88 13.71
N ALA A 63 4.81 -4.88 12.38
CA ALA A 63 4.22 -3.80 11.62
C ALA A 63 2.70 -3.79 11.76
N ALA A 64 2.04 -4.95 11.74
CA ALA A 64 0.60 -5.09 11.94
C ALA A 64 0.19 -4.62 13.33
N GLU A 65 0.92 -5.03 14.39
CA GLU A 65 0.69 -4.58 15.76
C GLU A 65 0.82 -3.04 15.88
N LYS A 66 1.90 -2.47 15.33
CA LYS A 66 2.07 -1.00 15.31
C LYS A 66 0.96 -0.27 14.58
N MET A 67 0.51 -0.82 13.46
CA MET A 67 -0.57 -0.24 12.67
C MET A 67 -1.89 -0.33 13.41
N GLN A 68 -2.17 -1.45 14.08
CA GLN A 68 -3.36 -1.63 14.91
C GLN A 68 -3.37 -0.66 16.10
N ILE A 69 -2.25 -0.52 16.82
CA ILE A 69 -2.13 0.45 17.92
C ILE A 69 -2.43 1.88 17.45
N LYS A 70 -2.03 2.21 16.21
CA LYS A 70 -2.16 3.57 15.67
C LYS A 70 -3.52 3.88 15.03
N PHE A 71 -4.11 2.91 14.34
CA PHE A 71 -5.28 3.11 13.50
C PHE A 71 -6.50 2.28 13.90
N GLY A 72 -6.37 1.41 14.90
CA GLY A 72 -7.41 0.49 15.35
C GLY A 72 -7.48 -0.78 14.52
N ASP A 73 -8.61 -1.47 14.59
CA ASP A 73 -8.77 -2.81 14.00
C ASP A 73 -9.01 -2.79 12.48
N ILE A 74 -9.24 -1.62 11.88
CA ILE A 74 -9.43 -1.47 10.44
C ILE A 74 -8.48 -0.39 9.94
N PHE A 75 -7.56 -0.78 9.07
CA PHE A 75 -6.66 0.16 8.43
C PHE A 75 -6.30 -0.25 7.00
N GLN A 76 -5.90 0.73 6.20
CA GLN A 76 -5.42 0.49 4.84
C GLN A 76 -3.89 0.45 4.78
N ILE A 77 -3.39 -0.41 3.90
CA ILE A 77 -1.97 -0.51 3.55
C ILE A 77 -1.81 -0.56 2.03
N TRP A 78 -0.64 -0.13 1.59
CA TRP A 78 -0.21 -0.19 0.20
C TRP A 78 1.02 -1.08 0.11
N ILE A 79 1.00 -2.04 -0.81
CA ILE A 79 2.12 -2.92 -1.14
C ILE A 79 2.53 -2.57 -2.57
N GLY A 80 3.52 -1.67 -2.70
CA GLY A 80 3.81 -1.04 -3.99
C GLY A 80 2.61 -0.26 -4.52
N ALA A 81 2.07 -0.67 -5.68
CA ALA A 81 0.86 -0.10 -6.29
C ALA A 81 -0.44 -0.83 -5.88
N PHE A 82 -0.34 -1.92 -5.10
CA PHE A 82 -1.50 -2.66 -4.63
C PHE A 82 -2.04 -2.04 -3.34
N HIS A 83 -3.36 -1.90 -3.26
CA HIS A 83 -4.06 -1.36 -2.11
C HIS A 83 -4.82 -2.47 -1.42
N SER A 84 -4.66 -2.58 -0.11
CA SER A 84 -5.30 -3.60 0.71
C SER A 84 -5.86 -3.00 1.99
N TYR A 85 -6.97 -3.56 2.44
CA TYR A 85 -7.54 -3.29 3.76
C TYR A 85 -7.18 -4.44 4.69
N VAL A 86 -6.75 -4.10 5.91
CA VAL A 86 -6.45 -5.05 6.97
C VAL A 86 -7.56 -4.94 8.01
N PHE A 87 -8.11 -6.09 8.36
CA PHE A 87 -9.14 -6.23 9.38
C PHE A 87 -8.59 -7.13 10.48
N ASN A 88 -8.33 -6.57 11.66
CA ASN A 88 -7.79 -7.28 12.81
C ASN A 88 -8.82 -7.39 13.94
N SER A 89 -10.00 -7.90 13.61
CA SER A 89 -11.10 -8.13 14.55
C SER A 89 -11.73 -9.49 14.26
N ASP A 90 -11.84 -10.32 15.30
CA ASP A 90 -12.48 -11.64 15.21
C ASP A 90 -13.92 -11.53 14.70
N GLN A 91 -14.64 -10.47 15.11
CA GLN A 91 -16.01 -10.22 14.68
C GLN A 91 -16.09 -9.91 13.19
N ILE A 92 -15.17 -9.08 12.67
CA ILE A 92 -15.12 -8.76 11.24
C ILE A 92 -14.72 -10.00 10.46
N TYR A 93 -13.77 -10.77 10.96
CA TYR A 93 -13.35 -12.02 10.33
C TYR A 93 -14.54 -12.97 10.16
N ASP A 94 -15.32 -13.20 11.23
CA ASP A 94 -16.50 -14.05 11.20
C ASP A 94 -17.58 -13.56 10.22
N GLU A 95 -17.84 -12.25 10.16
CA GLU A 95 -18.80 -11.67 9.23
C GLU A 95 -18.33 -11.79 7.77
N LEU A 96 -17.05 -11.52 7.51
CA LEU A 96 -16.45 -11.63 6.18
C LEU A 96 -16.44 -13.09 5.71
N HIS A 97 -16.17 -14.02 6.61
CA HIS A 97 -16.21 -15.45 6.33
C HIS A 97 -17.64 -15.94 6.04
N LYS A 98 -18.64 -15.43 6.77
CA LYS A 98 -20.07 -15.68 6.48
C LYS A 98 -20.48 -15.08 5.14
N PHE A 99 -20.06 -13.85 4.83
CA PHE A 99 -20.35 -13.17 3.57
C PHE A 99 -19.76 -13.93 2.37
N VAL A 100 -18.49 -14.31 2.42
CA VAL A 100 -17.84 -15.08 1.34
C VAL A 100 -18.50 -16.44 1.16
N ARG A 101 -18.84 -17.13 2.27
CA ARG A 101 -19.49 -18.44 2.21
C ARG A 101 -20.93 -18.37 1.68
N ASN A 102 -21.65 -17.28 1.95
CA ASN A 102 -23.07 -17.13 1.59
C ASN A 102 -23.28 -16.31 0.29
N GLY A 103 -22.27 -15.56 -0.17
CA GLY A 103 -22.32 -14.69 -1.35
C GLY A 103 -21.67 -15.28 -2.60
N LEU A 104 -21.05 -16.46 -2.51
CA LEU A 104 -20.72 -17.30 -3.66
C LEU A 104 -21.95 -18.15 -4.05
N VAL A 105 -22.94 -17.48 -4.65
CA VAL A 105 -24.02 -18.08 -5.46
C VAL A 105 -24.00 -17.39 -6.82
#